data_AF-A0A257JSB5-F1
#
_entry.id   AF-A0A257JSB5-F1
#
_cell.length_a   1.000
_cell.length_b   1.000
_cell.length_c   1.000
_cell.angle_alpha   90.00
_cell.angle_beta   90.00
_cell.angle_gamma   90.00
#
_symmetry.space_group_name_H-M   'P 1'
#
loop_
_entity.id
_entity.type
_entity.pdbx_description
1 polymer ?
#
loop_
_entity_poly.entity_id
_entity_poly.type
_entity_poly.pdbx_seq_one_letter_code
_entity_poly.pdbx_strand_id
1 'polypeptide(L)'
;MLISLAMLMAASLGPTSEQASVPKPADTKAAVIDPYAGRPSARILSSRNVRNFEVRREDASDRVVYLETTRNVWFRGEMICRGGGDPRDAHSVEPVGHSMGIDDNTTLIFRELSSQTSVCNLVSLISLTPEEALDLKLVRPPKAKKG
;
A
#
# COMPACT_ATOMS: atom_id res chain seq x y z
N MET A 1 22.78 -36.82 -65.39
CA MET A 1 21.40 -37.03 -64.86
C MET A 1 21.44 -36.93 -63.34
N LEU A 2 20.31 -36.61 -62.71
CA LEU A 2 20.18 -36.40 -61.25
C LEU A 2 20.08 -37.71 -60.45
N ILE A 3 19.87 -37.55 -59.12
CA ILE A 3 19.49 -38.50 -58.07
C ILE A 3 20.72 -39.01 -57.28
N SER A 4 20.96 -38.83 -55.97
CA SER A 4 20.25 -38.33 -54.75
C SER A 4 20.15 -39.44 -53.68
N LEU A 5 20.56 -39.11 -52.44
CA LEU A 5 20.23 -39.79 -51.16
C LEU A 5 20.75 -41.23 -50.96
N ALA A 6 21.05 -41.72 -49.74
CA ALA A 6 21.14 -41.11 -48.40
C ALA A 6 21.97 -42.01 -47.44
N MET A 7 22.58 -41.41 -46.39
CA MET A 7 22.69 -41.91 -44.99
C MET A 7 23.28 -43.32 -44.70
N LEU A 8 23.82 -43.68 -43.53
CA LEU A 8 23.83 -43.11 -42.17
C LEU A 8 25.14 -43.54 -41.43
N MET A 9 25.59 -42.79 -40.42
CA MET A 9 26.73 -43.04 -39.51
C MET A 9 26.31 -42.57 -38.10
N ALA A 10 26.77 -43.05 -36.94
CA ALA A 10 27.64 -44.18 -36.53
C ALA A 10 27.38 -44.46 -35.01
N ALA A 11 28.29 -45.14 -34.30
CA ALA A 11 28.24 -45.41 -32.85
C ALA A 11 29.52 -44.87 -32.13
N SER A 12 29.76 -44.96 -30.81
CA SER A 12 29.12 -45.70 -29.70
C SER A 12 29.50 -45.15 -28.30
N LEU A 13 28.67 -45.42 -27.28
CA LEU A 13 29.04 -45.68 -25.86
C LEU A 13 29.79 -44.59 -25.00
N GLY A 14 29.00 -43.90 -24.15
CA GLY A 14 29.32 -43.50 -22.75
C GLY A 14 30.32 -42.35 -22.47
N PRO A 15 30.49 -41.88 -21.21
CA PRO A 15 29.72 -42.15 -19.97
C PRO A 15 29.35 -40.86 -19.16
N THR A 16 29.21 -40.99 -17.82
CA THR A 16 29.20 -39.96 -16.74
C THR A 16 27.95 -39.16 -16.34
N SER A 17 27.53 -39.42 -15.10
CA SER A 17 27.06 -38.48 -14.07
C SER A 17 25.87 -37.55 -14.37
N GLU A 18 24.68 -38.05 -14.06
CA GLU A 18 23.47 -37.25 -13.85
C GLU A 18 23.61 -36.39 -12.58
N GLN A 19 24.25 -35.23 -12.71
CA GLN A 19 24.29 -34.23 -11.66
C GLN A 19 22.98 -33.43 -11.70
N ALA A 20 21.96 -33.93 -11.00
CA ALA A 20 20.66 -33.27 -10.87
C ALA A 20 20.85 -31.84 -10.34
N SER A 21 20.65 -30.85 -11.22
CA SER A 21 20.73 -29.45 -10.85
C SER A 21 19.58 -29.11 -9.89
N VAL A 22 19.93 -28.85 -8.62
CA VAL A 22 18.98 -28.40 -7.60
C VAL A 22 18.22 -27.17 -8.14
N PRO A 23 16.88 -27.20 -8.24
CA PRO A 23 16.13 -26.00 -8.58
C PRO A 23 16.30 -25.00 -7.45
N LYS A 24 17.00 -23.90 -7.74
CA LYS A 24 17.10 -22.74 -6.85
C LYS A 24 15.69 -22.37 -6.37
N PRO A 25 15.42 -22.20 -5.06
CA PRO A 25 14.13 -21.72 -4.62
C PRO A 25 13.85 -20.40 -5.34
N ALA A 26 12.73 -20.32 -6.04
CA ALA A 26 12.26 -19.04 -6.52
C ALA A 26 12.09 -18.13 -5.29
N ASP A 27 12.59 -16.90 -5.39
CA ASP A 27 12.30 -15.85 -4.40
C ASP A 27 10.80 -15.58 -4.46
N THR A 28 10.04 -16.40 -3.73
CA THR A 28 8.60 -16.26 -3.54
C THR A 28 8.41 -15.05 -2.65
N LYS A 29 8.49 -13.87 -3.28
CA LYS A 29 8.13 -12.59 -2.70
C LYS A 29 6.75 -12.80 -2.10
N ALA A 30 6.69 -12.83 -0.76
CA ALA A 30 5.46 -13.17 -0.06
C ALA A 30 4.35 -12.31 -0.62
N ALA A 31 3.26 -12.93 -1.07
CA ALA A 31 2.11 -12.17 -1.55
C ALA A 31 1.63 -11.34 -0.37
N VAL A 32 1.92 -10.04 -0.39
CA VAL A 32 1.53 -9.14 0.69
C VAL A 32 0.02 -9.03 0.59
N ILE A 33 -0.67 -9.74 1.48
CA ILE A 33 -2.12 -9.68 1.60
C ILE A 33 -2.42 -8.32 2.24
N ASP A 34 -2.63 -7.30 1.41
CA ASP A 34 -3.34 -6.11 1.85
C ASP A 34 -4.78 -6.53 2.18
N PRO A 35 -5.20 -6.52 3.47
CA PRO A 35 -6.55 -6.93 3.86
C PRO A 35 -7.63 -5.96 3.35
N TYR A 36 -7.23 -4.81 2.81
CA TYR A 36 -8.09 -3.77 2.28
C TYR A 36 -8.24 -3.82 0.75
N ALA A 37 -7.41 -4.61 0.05
CA ALA A 37 -7.42 -4.72 -1.40
C ALA A 37 -8.75 -5.31 -1.91
N GLY A 38 -9.44 -4.55 -2.77
CA GLY A 38 -10.74 -4.92 -3.32
C GLY A 38 -11.94 -4.34 -2.56
N ARG A 39 -11.74 -3.57 -1.49
CA ARG A 39 -12.81 -2.74 -0.91
C ARG A 39 -13.17 -1.58 -1.85
N PRO A 40 -14.43 -1.10 -1.86
CA PRO A 40 -14.82 0.01 -2.72
C PRO A 40 -14.16 1.32 -2.28
N SER A 41 -13.70 2.11 -3.26
CA SER A 41 -13.20 3.46 -3.05
C SER A 41 -14.20 4.32 -2.27
N ALA A 42 -13.70 5.00 -1.25
CA ALA A 42 -14.48 5.88 -0.41
C ALA A 42 -14.26 7.35 -0.80
N ARG A 43 -15.19 8.22 -0.38
CA ARG A 43 -15.08 9.66 -0.59
C ARG A 43 -15.51 10.42 0.66
N ILE A 44 -14.64 11.30 1.14
CA ILE A 44 -14.94 12.27 2.18
C ILE A 44 -15.52 13.50 1.49
N LEU A 45 -16.82 13.74 1.64
CA LEU A 45 -17.56 14.78 0.87
C LEU A 45 -17.08 16.22 1.10
N SER A 46 -16.34 16.50 2.17
CA SER A 46 -15.83 17.82 2.51
C SER A 46 -14.50 17.68 3.25
N SER A 47 -13.45 18.31 2.72
CA SER A 47 -12.12 18.37 3.36
C SER A 47 -12.15 18.98 4.76
N ARG A 48 -13.04 19.95 4.99
CA ARG A 48 -13.26 20.60 6.30
C ARG A 48 -13.74 19.63 7.38
N ASN A 49 -14.13 18.42 6.99
CA ASN A 49 -14.53 17.39 7.94
C ASN A 49 -13.30 16.67 8.51
N VAL A 50 -12.09 16.76 7.93
CA VAL A 50 -10.90 16.13 8.54
C VAL A 50 -10.58 16.83 9.86
N ARG A 51 -10.74 16.09 10.96
CA ARG A 51 -10.56 16.56 12.34
C ARG A 51 -9.21 16.20 12.93
N ASN A 52 -8.69 15.05 12.51
CA ASN A 52 -7.45 14.48 13.00
C ASN A 52 -6.86 13.60 11.89
N PHE A 53 -5.54 13.38 11.93
CA PHE A 53 -4.88 12.45 11.04
C PHE A 53 -3.74 11.74 11.76
N GLU A 54 -3.38 10.55 11.27
CA GLU A 54 -2.18 9.83 11.70
C GLU A 54 -1.50 9.25 10.46
N VAL A 55 -0.17 9.34 10.35
CA VAL A 55 0.57 8.73 9.25
C VAL A 55 1.44 7.60 9.78
N ARG A 56 1.39 6.45 9.11
CA ARG A 56 2.13 5.24 9.46
C ARG A 56 2.89 4.69 8.25
N ARG A 57 3.77 3.73 8.50
CA ARG A 57 4.36 2.86 7.48
C ARG A 57 3.80 1.45 7.71
N GLU A 58 3.47 0.76 6.64
CA GLU A 58 2.93 -0.61 6.66
C GLU A 58 3.73 -1.49 5.69
N ASP A 59 3.77 -2.80 5.93
CA ASP A 59 4.64 -3.70 5.15
C ASP A 59 4.28 -3.76 3.64
N ALA A 60 3.04 -3.36 3.29
CA ALA A 60 2.56 -3.24 1.91
C ALA A 60 2.84 -1.88 1.25
N SER A 61 2.95 -0.81 2.04
CA SER A 61 3.02 0.56 1.57
C SER A 61 3.86 1.43 2.50
N ASP A 62 4.91 2.04 1.94
CA ASP A 62 5.85 2.89 2.69
C ASP A 62 5.16 3.99 3.51
N ARG A 63 3.98 4.45 3.08
CA ARG A 63 3.25 5.58 3.70
C ARG A 63 1.72 5.41 3.57
N VAL A 64 1.06 5.28 4.71
CA VAL A 64 -0.41 5.22 4.84
C VAL A 64 -0.87 6.35 5.75
N VAL A 65 -1.92 7.09 5.35
CA VAL A 65 -2.60 8.08 6.19
C VAL A 65 -3.94 7.55 6.67
N TYR A 66 -4.22 7.84 7.94
CA TYR A 66 -5.49 7.66 8.58
C TYR A 66 -6.14 9.02 8.76
N LEU A 67 -7.37 9.21 8.26
CA LEU A 67 -8.11 10.48 8.33
C LEU A 67 -9.37 10.30 9.18
N GLU A 68 -9.48 11.01 10.31
CA GLU A 68 -10.70 11.07 11.12
C GLU A 68 -11.61 12.19 10.60
N THR A 69 -12.85 11.87 10.23
CA THR A 69 -13.81 12.88 9.73
C THR A 69 -14.86 13.30 10.76
N THR A 70 -15.33 12.34 11.54
CA THR A 70 -16.17 12.55 12.72
C THR A 70 -15.67 11.60 13.80
N ARG A 71 -16.09 11.80 15.06
CA ARG A 71 -15.53 11.05 16.19
C ARG A 71 -15.59 9.54 15.93
N ASN A 72 -14.44 8.89 15.89
CA ASN A 72 -14.24 7.46 15.62
C ASN A 72 -14.58 6.99 14.19
N VAL A 73 -14.82 7.89 13.23
CA VAL A 73 -15.04 7.55 11.81
C VAL A 73 -13.78 7.85 11.03
N TRP A 74 -13.04 6.77 10.75
CA TRP A 74 -11.71 6.80 10.16
C TRP A 74 -11.70 6.26 8.74
N PHE A 75 -10.83 6.82 7.91
CA PHE A 75 -10.52 6.36 6.57
C PHE A 75 -9.04 5.98 6.50
N ARG A 76 -8.69 4.87 5.84
CA ARG A 76 -7.31 4.51 5.50
C ARG A 76 -7.05 4.91 4.05
N GLY A 77 -5.97 5.62 3.80
CA GLY A 77 -5.55 5.99 2.45
C GLY A 77 -4.07 5.73 2.22
N GLU A 78 -3.73 5.04 1.13
CA GLU A 78 -2.34 4.78 0.76
C GLU A 78 -1.80 5.95 -0.05
N MET A 79 -0.53 6.33 0.18
CA MET A 79 0.02 7.56 -0.42
C MET A 79 1.35 7.35 -1.13
N ILE A 80 1.49 7.98 -2.30
CA ILE A 80 2.79 8.20 -2.94
C ILE A 80 3.23 9.63 -2.63
N CYS A 81 4.28 9.77 -1.82
CA CYS A 81 4.82 11.07 -1.40
C CYS A 81 5.99 11.54 -2.27
N ARG A 82 6.09 12.86 -2.42
CA ARG A 82 7.19 13.61 -3.02
C ARG A 82 7.53 14.81 -2.13
N GLY A 83 8.75 15.31 -2.20
CA GLY A 83 9.26 16.38 -1.32
C GLY A 83 10.33 15.87 -0.34
N GLY A 84 10.80 16.77 0.52
CA GLY A 84 11.92 16.49 1.42
C GLY A 84 11.55 15.94 2.81
N GLY A 85 10.34 16.22 3.28
CA GLY A 85 9.91 15.84 4.64
C GLY A 85 9.46 14.38 4.78
N ASP A 86 9.17 13.99 6.03
CA ASP A 86 8.41 12.79 6.36
C ASP A 86 7.01 13.23 6.84
N PRO A 87 5.91 12.83 6.19
CA PRO A 87 4.55 13.26 6.56
C PRO A 87 4.12 12.77 7.95
N ARG A 88 4.90 11.88 8.59
CA ARG A 88 4.71 11.48 9.99
C ARG A 88 5.11 12.57 10.99
N ASP A 89 5.99 13.49 10.59
CA ASP A 89 6.45 14.62 11.42
C ASP A 89 5.56 15.87 11.23
N ALA A 90 4.53 15.77 10.39
CA ALA A 90 3.61 16.86 10.10
C ALA A 90 2.63 17.14 11.25
N HIS A 91 2.30 18.42 11.44
CA HIS A 91 1.31 18.88 12.41
C HIS A 91 -0.05 19.19 11.78
N SER A 92 -0.11 19.33 10.46
CA SER A 92 -1.32 19.63 9.69
C SER A 92 -1.31 18.94 8.32
N VAL A 93 -2.50 18.65 7.81
CA VAL A 93 -2.74 18.08 6.48
C VAL A 93 -3.80 18.90 5.75
N GLU A 94 -3.53 19.26 4.49
CA GLU A 94 -4.41 20.07 3.65
C GLU A 94 -4.60 19.40 2.27
N PRO A 95 -5.83 19.03 1.87
CA PRO A 95 -6.07 18.54 0.52
C PRO A 95 -6.10 19.69 -0.50
N VAL A 96 -5.42 19.50 -1.62
CA VAL A 96 -5.48 20.39 -2.79
C VAL A 96 -6.87 20.24 -3.42
N GLY A 97 -7.55 21.36 -3.68
CA GLY A 97 -8.90 21.33 -4.27
C GLY A 97 -10.02 21.08 -3.25
N HIS A 98 -9.92 21.71 -2.08
CA HIS A 98 -10.84 21.61 -0.92
C HIS A 98 -12.36 21.69 -1.19
N SER A 99 -12.81 22.10 -2.38
CA SER A 99 -14.23 22.14 -2.78
C SER A 99 -14.78 20.79 -3.26
N MET A 100 -13.94 19.82 -3.63
CA MET A 100 -14.39 18.54 -4.21
C MET A 100 -14.41 17.36 -3.22
N GLY A 101 -14.01 17.58 -1.96
CA GLY A 101 -13.85 16.54 -0.97
C GLY A 101 -12.45 15.94 -0.95
N ILE A 102 -12.34 14.67 -0.55
CA ILE A 102 -11.13 13.85 -0.59
C ILE A 102 -11.52 12.45 -1.09
N ASP A 103 -10.82 11.96 -2.09
CA ASP A 103 -10.98 10.66 -2.75
C ASP A 103 -9.62 10.15 -3.26
N ASP A 104 -9.61 8.96 -3.86
CA ASP A 104 -8.49 8.44 -4.64
C ASP A 104 -8.02 9.51 -5.66
N ASN A 105 -6.71 9.70 -5.81
CA ASN A 105 -6.05 10.77 -6.57
C ASN A 105 -6.05 12.17 -5.94
N THR A 106 -6.71 12.40 -4.80
CA THR A 106 -6.57 13.69 -4.09
C THR A 106 -5.12 13.88 -3.60
N THR A 107 -4.52 15.04 -3.89
CA THR A 107 -3.22 15.46 -3.34
C THR A 107 -3.39 16.02 -1.93
N LEU A 108 -2.61 15.52 -0.98
CA LEU A 108 -2.49 15.98 0.40
C LEU A 108 -1.15 16.69 0.61
N ILE A 109 -1.18 17.90 1.17
CA ILE A 109 -0.01 18.65 1.62
C ILE A 109 0.10 18.47 3.13
N PHE A 110 1.16 17.80 3.56
CA PHE A 110 1.53 17.65 4.97
C PHE A 110 2.57 18.71 5.32
N ARG A 111 2.33 19.47 6.39
CA ARG A 111 3.21 20.57 6.82
C ARG A 111 3.85 20.26 8.16
N GLU A 112 5.17 20.41 8.24
CA GLU A 112 5.92 20.38 9.50
C GLU A 112 6.02 21.79 10.11
N LEU A 113 6.46 21.89 11.37
CA LEU A 113 6.84 23.18 11.98
C LEU A 113 8.20 23.69 11.43
N SER A 114 9.00 22.80 10.86
CA SER A 114 10.36 23.01 10.33
C SER A 114 10.41 23.80 9.01
N SER A 115 9.27 24.28 8.51
CA SER A 115 9.05 24.73 7.12
C SER A 115 9.18 23.65 6.03
N GLN A 116 9.50 22.40 6.39
CA GLN A 116 9.45 21.29 5.43
C GLN A 116 8.00 20.91 5.13
N THR A 117 7.78 20.41 3.91
CA THR A 117 6.49 19.89 3.46
C THR A 117 6.67 18.58 2.72
N SER A 118 5.68 17.69 2.89
CA SER A 118 5.53 16.47 2.11
C SER A 118 4.26 16.59 1.28
N VAL A 119 4.36 16.37 -0.03
CA VAL A 119 3.22 16.40 -0.95
C VAL A 119 2.94 14.98 -1.39
N CYS A 120 1.80 14.42 -0.98
CA CYS A 120 1.47 13.03 -1.21
C CYS A 120 0.16 12.90 -1.98
N ASN A 121 0.13 12.04 -3.00
CA ASN A 121 -1.10 11.72 -3.70
C ASN A 121 -1.71 10.46 -3.10
N LEU A 122 -3.00 10.49 -2.77
CA LEU A 122 -3.75 9.28 -2.42
C LEU A 122 -3.84 8.37 -3.65
N VAL A 123 -3.46 7.11 -3.47
CA VAL A 123 -3.60 6.04 -4.48
C VAL A 123 -4.92 5.28 -4.26
N SER A 124 -5.31 5.16 -3.00
CA SER A 124 -6.56 4.56 -2.54
C SER A 124 -7.05 5.29 -1.30
N LEU A 125 -8.35 5.26 -1.07
CA LEU A 125 -9.02 5.73 0.14
C LEU A 125 -10.19 4.79 0.43
N ILE A 126 -10.22 4.21 1.63
CA ILE A 126 -11.31 3.35 2.10
C ILE A 126 -11.84 3.81 3.45
N SER A 127 -13.12 3.58 3.73
CA SER A 127 -13.69 3.79 5.08
C SER A 127 -13.35 2.57 5.94
N LEU A 128 -12.78 2.77 7.12
CA LEU A 128 -12.59 1.69 8.07
C LEU A 128 -13.91 1.33 8.78
N THR A 129 -14.04 0.08 9.22
CA THR A 129 -15.06 -0.32 10.19
C THR A 129 -14.63 0.08 11.62
N PRO A 130 -15.56 0.13 12.59
CA PRO A 130 -15.21 0.40 13.99
C PRO A 130 -14.21 -0.61 14.57
N GLU A 131 -14.28 -1.87 14.15
CA GLU A 131 -13.41 -2.96 14.58
C GLU A 131 -11.99 -2.76 14.04
N GLU A 132 -11.85 -2.51 12.73
CA GLU A 132 -10.56 -2.19 12.11
C GLU A 132 -9.89 -0.97 12.79
N ALA A 133 -10.67 0.07 13.10
CA ALA A 133 -10.16 1.27 13.77
C ALA A 133 -9.76 1.03 15.24
N LEU A 134 -10.33 0.02 15.90
CA LEU A 134 -9.92 -0.43 17.25
C LEU A 134 -8.65 -1.28 17.19
N ASP A 135 -8.56 -2.22 16.26
CA ASP A 135 -7.38 -3.08 16.06
C ASP A 135 -6.14 -2.27 15.66
N LEU A 136 -6.34 -1.26 14.80
CA LEU A 136 -5.34 -0.25 14.44
C LEU A 136 -5.10 0.78 15.56
N LYS A 137 -5.77 0.70 16.71
CA LYS A 137 -5.60 1.58 17.88
C LYS A 137 -5.87 3.07 17.59
N LEU A 138 -6.57 3.38 16.50
CA LEU A 138 -7.01 4.74 16.14
C LEU A 138 -8.13 5.22 17.08
N VAL A 139 -8.93 4.27 17.59
CA VAL A 139 -9.99 4.49 18.56
C VAL A 139 -9.60 3.84 19.90
N ARG A 140 -9.93 4.49 21.02
CA ARG A 140 -9.74 3.90 22.35
C ARG A 140 -10.81 2.84 22.62
N PRO A 141 -10.47 1.66 23.17
CA PRO A 141 -11.45 0.66 23.55
C PRO A 141 -12.55 1.23 24.46
N PRO A 142 -13.81 0.82 24.30
CA PRO A 142 -14.86 1.21 25.23
C PRO A 142 -14.48 0.75 26.64
N LYS A 143 -14.63 1.65 27.63
CA LYS A 143 -14.38 1.29 29.03
C LYS A 143 -15.33 0.16 29.41
N ALA A 144 -14.78 -0.94 29.92
CA ALA A 144 -15.59 -2.02 30.51
C ALA A 144 -16.53 -1.41 31.56
N LYS A 145 -17.84 -1.65 31.41
CA LYS A 145 -18.79 -1.34 32.48
C LYS A 145 -18.42 -2.23 33.67
N LYS A 146 -18.06 -1.62 34.79
CA LYS A 146 -18.05 -2.34 36.06
C LYS A 146 -19.48 -2.81 36.33
N GLY A 147 -19.65 -4.12 36.45
CA GLY A 147 -20.86 -4.72 37.00
C GLY A 147 -20.94 -4.49 38.51
#